data_AF-A0A9P0P5P8-F1
#
_entry.id   AF-A0A9P0P5P8-F1
#
_cell.length_a   1.000
_cell.length_b   1.000
_cell.length_c   1.000
_cell.angle_alpha   90.00
_cell.angle_beta   90.00
_cell.angle_gamma   90.00
#
_symmetry.space_group_name_H-M   'P 1'
#
loop_
_entity.id
_entity.type
_entity.pdbx_description
1 polymer ?
#
loop_
_entity_poly.entity_id
_entity_poly.type
_entity_poly.pdbx_seq_one_letter_code
_entity_poly.pdbx_strand_id
1 'polypeptide(L)'
;MLPPSIPISQPVRSSKFGALPSPCTAHIHAKVDVLVWFEICELAPNGEYVPVVVEHSDDLPCRGLFLLHQGIQRRIRITIVHDQEAEIKWRDVRELVVGRIRNSPESDEDEDNDNSVLSLGLFPGEYLEIPGDDRVMFRFEAAWDSSLHNSPLLNRVSSQGEQIFMTISAYLELENCGRPAIITKDLSLVIYGRDARTGPRSLKHLFSGSYRNAEANRLSGVYELLLRRASEAGSPEAPAKGPGH
;
A
#
# COMPACT_ATOMS: atom_id res chain seq x y z
N MET A 1 -5.61 -5.13 -28.39
CA MET A 1 -6.56 -4.81 -27.30
C MET A 1 -5.70 -4.56 -26.07
N LEU A 2 -5.82 -3.39 -25.43
CA LEU A 2 -5.18 -3.16 -24.14
C LEU A 2 -5.82 -4.15 -23.13
N PRO A 3 -5.04 -4.84 -22.29
CA PRO A 3 -5.63 -5.66 -21.25
C PRO A 3 -6.52 -4.76 -20.37
N PRO A 4 -7.69 -5.25 -19.94
CA PRO A 4 -8.58 -4.46 -19.08
C PRO A 4 -7.84 -4.08 -17.81
N SER A 5 -7.85 -2.79 -17.48
CA SER A 5 -7.36 -2.31 -16.19
C SER A 5 -8.22 -2.95 -15.09
N ILE A 6 -7.58 -3.75 -14.23
CA ILE A 6 -8.26 -4.32 -13.07
C ILE A 6 -8.82 -3.16 -12.23
N PRO A 7 -10.11 -3.17 -11.87
CA PRO A 7 -10.68 -2.13 -11.02
C PRO A 7 -9.92 -2.05 -9.70
N ILE A 8 -9.79 -0.84 -9.15
CA ILE A 8 -9.10 -0.65 -7.86
C ILE A 8 -9.91 -1.37 -6.77
N SER A 9 -9.30 -2.36 -6.12
CA SER A 9 -9.93 -3.06 -5.00
C SER A 9 -10.32 -2.09 -3.88
N GLN A 10 -11.48 -2.31 -3.26
CA GLN A 10 -11.85 -1.59 -2.05
C GLN A 10 -10.82 -1.83 -0.93
N PRO A 11 -10.69 -0.93 0.05
CA PRO A 11 -9.80 -1.17 1.17
C PRO A 11 -10.09 -2.47 1.92
N VAL A 12 -9.06 -3.21 2.32
CA VAL A 12 -9.18 -4.35 3.24
C VAL A 12 -9.59 -3.80 4.59
N ARG A 13 -10.68 -4.31 5.16
CA ARG A 13 -11.20 -3.84 6.44
C ARG A 13 -10.19 -4.07 7.56
N SER A 14 -10.03 -3.06 8.40
CA SER A 14 -9.24 -3.18 9.62
C SER A 14 -9.90 -4.13 10.61
N SER A 15 -9.11 -5.00 11.24
CA SER A 15 -9.54 -5.78 12.42
C SER A 15 -9.47 -4.97 13.72
N LYS A 16 -8.68 -3.88 13.73
CA LYS A 16 -8.44 -3.02 14.90
C LYS A 16 -9.44 -1.86 15.00
N PHE A 17 -9.97 -1.42 13.87
CA PHE A 17 -10.91 -0.30 13.78
C PHE A 17 -12.26 -0.81 13.29
N GLY A 18 -13.31 -0.62 14.11
CA GLY A 18 -14.69 -0.78 13.65
C GLY A 18 -15.08 0.31 12.64
N ALA A 19 -16.37 0.44 12.33
CA ALA A 19 -16.86 1.53 11.48
C ALA A 19 -16.39 2.89 12.02
N LEU A 20 -15.50 3.58 11.28
CA LEU A 20 -14.89 4.85 11.70
C LEU A 20 -15.97 5.93 11.85
N PRO A 21 -16.33 6.35 13.08
CA PRO A 21 -17.38 7.32 13.29
C PRO A 21 -16.76 8.71 13.31
N SER A 22 -16.96 9.46 12.24
CA SER A 22 -16.87 10.91 12.32
C SER A 22 -17.73 11.52 11.23
N PRO A 23 -18.80 12.27 11.58
CA PRO A 23 -19.52 13.05 10.60
C PRO A 23 -18.57 14.10 10.04
N CYS A 24 -18.33 14.02 8.74
CA CYS A 24 -17.65 15.06 7.98
C CYS A 24 -18.68 15.76 7.12
N THR A 25 -18.49 17.04 6.88
CA THR A 25 -19.34 17.76 5.93
C THR A 25 -19.16 17.15 4.53
N ALA A 26 -20.19 17.28 3.69
CA ALA A 26 -20.07 16.91 2.27
C ALA A 26 -19.06 17.80 1.53
N HIS A 27 -18.66 18.94 2.12
CA HIS A 27 -17.74 19.91 1.55
C HIS A 27 -16.29 19.40 1.58
N ILE A 28 -15.66 19.37 0.40
CA ILE A 28 -14.24 19.07 0.23
C ILE A 28 -13.47 20.37 0.47
N HIS A 29 -12.60 20.36 1.48
CA HIS A 29 -11.75 21.49 1.81
C HIS A 29 -10.57 21.60 0.85
N ALA A 30 -9.94 20.47 0.53
CA ALA A 30 -8.77 20.39 -0.34
C ALA A 30 -8.67 19.01 -1.00
N LYS A 31 -7.98 18.98 -2.14
CA LYS A 31 -7.62 17.79 -2.91
C LYS A 31 -6.11 17.80 -3.06
N VAL A 32 -5.46 16.69 -2.75
CA VAL A 32 -4.00 16.57 -2.86
C VAL A 32 -3.68 15.31 -3.63
N ASP A 33 -2.94 15.46 -4.74
CA ASP A 33 -2.38 14.31 -5.44
C ASP A 33 -1.16 13.80 -4.68
N VAL A 34 -1.15 12.51 -4.40
CA VAL A 34 -0.03 11.83 -3.74
C VAL A 34 0.46 10.68 -4.61
N LEU A 35 1.77 10.60 -4.78
CA LEU A 35 2.45 9.46 -5.39
C LEU A 35 2.85 8.49 -4.28
N VAL A 36 2.56 7.22 -4.44
CA VAL A 36 2.90 6.20 -3.44
C VAL A 36 3.74 5.12 -4.10
N TRP A 37 4.89 4.83 -3.49
CA TRP A 37 5.78 3.73 -3.85
C TRP A 37 5.54 2.53 -2.95
N PHE A 38 5.52 1.36 -3.56
CA PHE A 38 5.32 0.08 -2.91
C PHE A 38 6.50 -0.85 -3.21
N GLU A 39 7.19 -1.27 -2.16
CA GLU A 39 8.33 -2.18 -2.23
C GLU A 39 8.07 -3.40 -1.33
N ILE A 40 8.46 -4.57 -1.81
CA ILE A 40 8.66 -5.74 -0.96
C ILE A 40 10.17 -5.93 -0.86
N CYS A 41 10.69 -5.97 0.36
CA CYS A 41 12.11 -6.11 0.62
C CYS A 41 12.39 -7.47 1.25
N GLU A 42 13.46 -8.12 0.81
CA GLU A 42 13.94 -9.40 1.35
C GLU A 42 15.25 -9.18 2.10
N LEU A 43 15.42 -9.93 3.20
CA LEU A 43 16.65 -9.89 3.99
C LEU A 43 17.81 -10.53 3.21
N ALA A 44 18.78 -9.71 2.85
CA ALA A 44 20.01 -10.13 2.19
C ALA A 44 21.03 -10.70 3.20
N PRO A 45 22.05 -11.48 2.74
CA PRO A 45 23.05 -12.09 3.63
C PRO A 45 23.88 -11.10 4.44
N ASN A 46 23.97 -9.84 4.01
CA ASN A 46 24.63 -8.75 4.73
C ASN A 46 23.77 -8.20 5.90
N GLY A 47 22.55 -8.70 6.10
CA GLY A 47 21.63 -8.26 7.14
C GLY A 47 20.72 -7.09 6.73
N GLU A 48 20.80 -6.61 5.50
CA GLU A 48 19.99 -5.49 5.02
C GLU A 48 18.73 -5.97 4.28
N TYR A 49 17.63 -5.21 4.41
CA TYR A 49 16.41 -5.45 3.64
C TYR A 49 16.48 -4.72 2.30
N VAL A 50 16.57 -5.48 1.22
CA VAL A 50 16.74 -4.95 -0.15
C VAL A 50 15.47 -5.20 -0.97
N PRO A 51 14.97 -4.22 -1.74
CA PRO A 51 13.83 -4.42 -2.63
C PRO A 51 14.04 -5.57 -3.60
N VAL A 52 13.05 -6.45 -3.69
CA VAL A 52 13.04 -7.56 -4.65
C VAL A 52 12.89 -7.05 -6.08
N VAL A 53 13.32 -7.86 -7.04
CA VAL A 53 13.15 -7.52 -8.46
C VAL A 53 11.67 -7.44 -8.79
N VAL A 54 11.31 -6.41 -9.57
CA VAL A 54 9.97 -6.24 -10.13
C VAL A 54 10.05 -6.30 -11.66
N GLU A 55 9.30 -7.21 -12.26
CA GLU A 55 9.10 -7.22 -13.71
C GLU A 55 7.99 -6.23 -14.06
N HIS A 56 8.29 -5.23 -14.90
CA HIS A 56 7.33 -4.21 -15.32
C HIS A 56 6.82 -4.48 -16.73
N SER A 57 5.51 -4.43 -16.90
CA SER A 57 4.86 -4.49 -18.22
C SER A 57 3.45 -3.94 -18.11
N ASP A 58 3.00 -3.21 -19.12
CA ASP A 58 1.61 -2.79 -19.25
C ASP A 58 0.65 -3.97 -19.46
N ASP A 59 1.18 -5.12 -19.90
CA ASP A 59 0.43 -6.36 -20.08
C ASP A 59 0.29 -7.16 -18.77
N LEU A 60 1.07 -6.83 -17.75
CA LEU A 60 1.00 -7.52 -16.46
C LEU A 60 -0.16 -6.95 -15.63
N PRO A 61 -0.97 -7.83 -15.00
CA PRO A 61 -1.84 -7.45 -13.90
C PRO A 61 -1.11 -6.60 -12.86
N CYS A 62 -1.80 -5.58 -12.31
CA CYS A 62 -1.23 -4.64 -11.34
C CYS A 62 -0.05 -3.79 -11.85
N ARG A 63 0.29 -3.89 -13.16
CA ARG A 63 1.37 -3.21 -13.89
C ARG A 63 2.79 -3.58 -13.46
N GLY A 64 2.94 -4.70 -12.77
CA GLY A 64 4.24 -5.31 -12.52
C GLY A 64 4.17 -6.43 -11.50
N LEU A 65 5.20 -7.28 -11.50
CA LEU A 65 5.23 -8.57 -10.84
C LEU A 65 6.45 -8.67 -9.90
N PHE A 66 6.21 -8.78 -8.59
CA PHE A 66 7.29 -8.97 -7.62
C PHE A 66 7.84 -10.40 -7.67
N LEU A 67 9.16 -10.55 -7.72
CA LEU A 67 9.84 -11.85 -7.79
C LEU A 67 10.47 -12.17 -6.43
N LEU A 68 9.76 -12.96 -5.62
CA LEU A 68 10.16 -13.30 -4.24
C LEU A 68 10.92 -14.63 -4.19
N HIS A 69 11.69 -14.84 -3.12
CA HIS A 69 12.34 -16.10 -2.81
C HIS A 69 11.70 -16.76 -1.59
N GLN A 70 11.39 -18.06 -1.68
CA GLN A 70 10.78 -18.79 -0.58
C GLN A 70 11.65 -18.82 0.68
N GLY A 71 11.02 -18.66 1.85
CA GLY A 71 11.68 -18.83 3.15
C GLY A 71 12.65 -17.71 3.53
N ILE A 72 12.53 -16.53 2.91
CA ILE A 72 13.27 -15.32 3.26
C ILE A 72 12.39 -14.39 4.07
N GLN A 73 12.97 -13.74 5.09
CA GLN A 73 12.27 -12.74 5.90
C GLN A 73 12.02 -11.47 5.07
N ARG A 74 10.82 -10.88 5.20
CA ARG A 74 10.40 -9.76 4.35
C ARG A 74 9.91 -8.56 5.13
N ARG A 75 10.01 -7.41 4.49
CA ARG A 75 9.33 -6.17 4.88
C ARG A 75 8.54 -5.63 3.70
N ILE A 76 7.39 -5.03 3.97
CA ILE A 76 6.71 -4.17 3.01
C ILE A 76 7.13 -2.74 3.35
N ARG A 77 7.67 -2.02 2.38
CA ARG A 77 8.07 -0.61 2.52
C ARG A 77 7.17 0.24 1.64
N ILE A 78 6.62 1.30 2.22
CA ILE A 78 5.74 2.23 1.51
C ILE A 78 6.29 3.64 1.71
N THR A 79 6.44 4.36 0.60
CA THR A 79 6.86 5.77 0.61
C THR A 79 5.76 6.60 -0.04
N ILE A 80 5.25 7.59 0.70
CA ILE A 80 4.24 8.53 0.24
C ILE A 80 4.95 9.84 -0.10
N VAL A 81 4.70 10.33 -1.31
CA VAL A 81 5.36 11.49 -1.88
C VAL A 81 4.31 12.51 -2.29
N HIS A 82 4.47 13.75 -1.87
CA HIS A 82 3.62 14.86 -2.30
C HIS A 82 4.41 16.15 -2.40
N ASP A 83 3.82 17.14 -3.05
CA ASP A 83 4.37 18.49 -3.14
C ASP A 83 4.48 19.13 -1.76
N GLN A 84 5.54 19.91 -1.52
CA GLN A 84 5.73 20.68 -0.30
C GLN A 84 4.58 21.67 -0.04
N GLU A 85 3.92 22.17 -1.08
CA GLU A 85 2.82 23.13 -0.98
C GLU A 85 1.49 22.50 -0.50
N ALA A 86 1.39 21.17 -0.41
CA ALA A 86 0.12 20.48 -0.15
C ALA A 86 -0.47 20.65 1.26
N GLU A 87 0.20 21.37 2.17
CA GLU A 87 -0.19 21.63 3.57
C GLU A 87 -0.63 20.38 4.39
N ILE A 88 -0.26 19.17 3.95
CA ILE A 88 -0.50 17.93 4.67
C ILE A 88 0.75 17.47 5.43
N LYS A 89 0.52 16.86 6.59
CA LYS A 89 1.56 16.28 7.43
C LYS A 89 1.11 14.91 7.92
N TRP A 90 1.87 13.88 7.54
CA TRP A 90 1.72 12.52 8.04
C TRP A 90 2.20 12.47 9.49
N ARG A 91 1.35 11.97 10.39
CA ARG A 91 1.65 11.86 11.81
C ARG A 91 2.17 10.47 12.16
N ASP A 92 1.47 9.44 11.72
CA ASP A 92 1.76 8.05 12.04
C ASP A 92 1.08 7.09 11.06
N VAL A 93 1.46 5.81 11.11
CA VAL A 93 0.76 4.72 10.44
C VAL A 93 0.02 3.91 11.49
N ARG A 94 -1.31 3.92 11.42
CA ARG A 94 -2.13 3.14 12.37
C ARG A 94 -2.01 1.65 12.12
N GLU A 95 -2.03 1.29 10.84
CA GLU A 95 -2.12 -0.10 10.42
C GLU A 95 -1.73 -0.27 8.96
N LEU A 96 -1.06 -1.38 8.65
CA LEU A 96 -0.97 -1.93 7.32
C LEU A 96 -1.64 -3.31 7.33
N VAL A 97 -2.72 -3.45 6.56
CA VAL A 97 -3.47 -4.69 6.43
C VAL A 97 -3.11 -5.36 5.10
N VAL A 98 -2.92 -6.67 5.13
CA VAL A 98 -2.68 -7.50 3.95
C VAL A 98 -3.72 -8.61 3.93
N GLY A 99 -4.38 -8.84 2.78
CA GLY A 99 -5.37 -9.90 2.63
C GLY A 99 -5.78 -10.13 1.18
N ARG A 100 -6.93 -10.81 0.98
CA ARG A 100 -7.47 -11.17 -0.34
C ARG A 100 -6.45 -11.89 -1.20
N ILE A 101 -5.83 -12.92 -0.61
CA ILE A 101 -4.77 -13.70 -1.24
C ILE A 101 -5.40 -14.66 -2.25
N ARG A 102 -5.09 -14.47 -3.53
CA ARG A 102 -5.79 -15.15 -4.64
C ARG A 102 -4.85 -15.45 -5.81
N ASN A 103 -5.30 -16.28 -6.74
CA ASN A 103 -4.56 -16.65 -7.96
C ASN A 103 -5.25 -16.19 -9.26
N SER A 104 -6.35 -15.45 -9.15
CA SER A 104 -7.02 -14.72 -10.23
C SER A 104 -6.79 -13.21 -10.07
N PRO A 105 -6.80 -12.40 -11.14
CA PRO A 105 -6.60 -10.96 -11.05
C PRO A 105 -7.76 -10.20 -10.40
N GLU A 106 -8.98 -10.73 -10.51
CA GLU A 106 -10.21 -10.19 -9.94
C GLU A 106 -10.31 -10.53 -8.45
N SER A 107 -10.74 -9.58 -7.61
CA SER A 107 -11.01 -9.81 -6.19
C SER A 107 -12.50 -10.05 -5.97
N ASP A 108 -12.83 -11.11 -5.24
CA ASP A 108 -14.18 -11.33 -4.74
C ASP A 108 -14.33 -10.55 -3.42
N GLU A 109 -15.05 -9.42 -3.44
CA GLU A 109 -15.17 -8.49 -2.29
C GLU A 109 -15.80 -9.14 -1.03
N ASP A 110 -16.50 -10.26 -1.21
CA ASP A 110 -17.08 -11.07 -0.12
C ASP A 110 -16.03 -11.86 0.68
N GLU A 111 -14.76 -11.89 0.24
CA GLU A 111 -13.65 -12.58 0.90
C GLU A 111 -13.04 -11.81 2.10
N ASP A 112 -13.58 -10.65 2.48
CA ASP A 112 -13.10 -9.89 3.64
C ASP A 112 -13.21 -10.66 4.99
N ASN A 113 -14.00 -11.72 5.03
CA ASN A 113 -14.14 -12.62 6.18
C ASN A 113 -13.16 -13.81 6.13
N ASP A 114 -12.18 -13.78 5.21
CA ASP A 114 -11.15 -14.81 5.10
C ASP A 114 -10.11 -14.66 6.22
N ASN A 115 -9.75 -15.79 6.84
CA ASN A 115 -8.71 -15.90 7.86
C ASN A 115 -7.30 -15.60 7.31
N SER A 116 -7.18 -15.24 6.02
CA SER A 116 -5.94 -14.77 5.40
C SER A 116 -5.67 -13.28 5.61
N VAL A 117 -6.61 -12.49 6.15
CA VAL A 117 -6.41 -11.06 6.42
C VAL A 117 -5.57 -10.86 7.69
N LEU A 118 -4.47 -10.11 7.59
CA LEU A 118 -3.56 -9.83 8.70
C LEU A 118 -3.16 -8.36 8.79
N SER A 119 -3.11 -7.85 10.02
CA SER A 119 -2.51 -6.57 10.34
C SER A 119 -1.03 -6.76 10.67
N LEU A 120 -0.16 -6.08 9.93
CA LEU A 120 1.28 -6.27 10.06
C LEU A 120 1.89 -5.50 11.24
N GLY A 121 3.04 -5.99 11.71
CA GLY A 121 3.86 -5.31 12.72
C GLY A 121 4.61 -4.13 12.10
N LEU A 122 4.27 -2.91 12.51
CA LEU A 122 4.81 -1.68 11.94
C LEU A 122 6.15 -1.29 12.59
N PHE A 123 7.04 -0.73 11.76
CA PHE A 123 8.17 0.07 12.21
C PHE A 123 7.77 1.55 12.21
N PRO A 124 8.40 2.41 13.05
CA PRO A 124 8.14 3.84 13.04
C PRO A 124 8.32 4.44 11.65
N GLY A 125 7.39 5.30 11.25
CA GLY A 125 7.51 6.09 10.03
C GLY A 125 8.53 7.22 10.19
N GLU A 126 9.12 7.65 9.09
CA GLU A 126 10.13 8.71 9.03
C GLU A 126 9.92 9.60 7.81
N TYR A 127 10.29 10.86 7.93
CA TYR A 127 10.41 11.75 6.79
C TYR A 127 11.79 11.59 6.17
N LEU A 128 11.83 11.47 4.84
CA LEU A 128 13.07 11.35 4.08
C LEU A 128 13.44 12.70 3.48
N GLU A 129 14.69 13.09 3.66
CA GLU A 129 15.30 14.22 2.96
C GLU A 129 16.14 13.68 1.81
N ILE A 130 15.76 14.00 0.57
CA ILE A 130 16.55 13.66 -0.61
C ILE A 130 17.19 14.95 -1.13
N PRO A 131 18.53 15.07 -1.11
CA PRO A 131 19.21 16.28 -1.57
C PRO A 131 18.83 16.63 -3.02
N GLY A 132 18.29 17.83 -3.21
CA GLY A 132 17.87 18.33 -4.53
C GLY A 132 16.46 17.90 -4.96
N ASP A 133 15.72 17.18 -4.12
CA ASP A 133 14.30 16.89 -4.28
C ASP A 133 13.52 17.74 -3.27
N ASP A 134 12.60 18.57 -3.76
CA ASP A 134 11.77 19.46 -2.96
C ASP A 134 10.47 18.81 -2.48
N ARG A 135 10.19 17.57 -2.93
CA ARG A 135 8.99 16.84 -2.53
C ARG A 135 9.12 16.34 -1.10
N VAL A 136 7.99 16.31 -0.41
CA VAL A 136 7.89 15.71 0.92
C VAL A 136 7.72 14.20 0.76
N MET A 137 8.58 13.44 1.43
CA MET A 137 8.56 11.98 1.41
C MET A 137 8.39 11.43 2.82
N PHE A 138 7.32 10.68 3.06
CA PHE A 138 7.10 9.95 4.31
C PHE A 138 7.17 8.44 4.05
N ARG A 139 8.09 7.75 4.72
CA ARG A 139 8.34 6.32 4.55
C ARG A 139 8.04 5.56 5.83
N PHE A 140 7.49 4.37 5.68
CA PHE A 140 7.41 3.40 6.76
C PHE A 140 7.63 1.97 6.24
N GLU A 141 7.89 1.07 7.17
CA GLU A 141 8.04 -0.36 6.89
C GLU A 141 7.13 -1.18 7.80
N ALA A 142 6.78 -2.38 7.35
CA ALA A 142 6.10 -3.39 8.16
C ALA A 142 6.76 -4.75 7.98
N ALA A 143 6.95 -5.49 9.07
CA ALA A 143 7.41 -6.87 9.01
C ALA A 143 6.32 -7.74 8.38
N TRP A 144 6.68 -8.50 7.35
CA TRP A 144 5.75 -9.37 6.64
C TRP A 144 6.22 -10.82 6.67
N ASP A 145 5.45 -11.64 7.38
CA ASP A 145 5.57 -13.10 7.36
C ASP A 145 4.46 -13.66 6.47
N SER A 146 4.84 -14.05 5.25
CA SER A 146 3.90 -14.55 4.26
C SER A 146 3.22 -15.86 4.70
N SER A 147 3.80 -16.59 5.66
CA SER A 147 3.28 -17.88 6.12
C SER A 147 2.16 -17.78 7.14
N LEU A 148 2.01 -16.63 7.78
CA LEU A 148 0.92 -16.37 8.71
C LEU A 148 -0.41 -16.17 7.98
N HIS A 149 -0.36 -15.77 6.71
CA HIS A 149 -1.55 -15.77 5.87
C HIS A 149 -1.96 -17.24 5.69
N ASN A 150 -3.18 -17.58 6.11
CA ASN A 150 -3.75 -18.93 6.00
C ASN A 150 -4.05 -19.33 4.52
N SER A 151 -3.10 -19.07 3.62
CA SER A 151 -3.20 -19.31 2.19
C SER A 151 -2.02 -20.18 1.73
N PRO A 152 -2.28 -21.34 1.10
CA PRO A 152 -1.22 -22.18 0.54
C PRO A 152 -0.49 -21.49 -0.63
N LEU A 153 -1.06 -20.42 -1.19
CA LEU A 153 -0.45 -19.62 -2.26
C LEU A 153 0.91 -19.06 -1.83
N LEU A 154 0.99 -18.50 -0.63
CA LEU A 154 2.19 -17.83 -0.12
C LEU A 154 3.23 -18.77 0.52
N ASN A 155 2.89 -20.06 0.67
CA ASN A 155 3.65 -21.03 1.45
C ASN A 155 4.48 -22.01 0.60
N ARG A 156 4.49 -21.85 -0.72
CA ARG A 156 5.22 -22.72 -1.66
C ARG A 156 5.80 -21.94 -2.82
N VAL A 157 6.70 -22.58 -3.55
CA VAL A 157 7.16 -22.10 -4.86
C VAL A 157 5.98 -22.09 -5.83
N SER A 158 5.78 -20.98 -6.54
CA SER A 158 4.72 -20.83 -7.53
C SER A 158 4.96 -21.78 -8.72
N SER A 159 3.87 -22.35 -9.23
CA SER A 159 3.88 -23.19 -10.42
C SER A 159 4.19 -22.37 -11.67
N GLN A 160 4.58 -23.02 -12.76
CA GLN A 160 4.86 -22.32 -14.02
C GLN A 160 3.62 -21.55 -14.50
N GLY A 161 3.76 -20.22 -14.65
CA GLY A 161 2.67 -19.33 -15.07
C GLY A 161 1.68 -18.95 -13.97
N GLU A 162 1.84 -19.47 -12.74
CA GLU A 162 1.03 -19.07 -11.60
C GLU A 162 1.46 -17.69 -11.10
N GLN A 163 0.49 -16.80 -10.91
CA GLN A 163 0.67 -15.52 -10.24
C GLN A 163 -0.21 -15.49 -9.00
N ILE A 164 0.34 -14.93 -7.93
CA ILE A 164 -0.36 -14.72 -6.67
C ILE A 164 -0.67 -13.24 -6.58
N PHE A 165 -1.87 -12.92 -6.14
CA PHE A 165 -2.31 -11.57 -5.92
C PHE A 165 -2.66 -11.38 -4.46
N MET A 166 -2.47 -10.16 -3.98
CA MET A 166 -2.84 -9.73 -2.64
C MET A 166 -3.23 -8.26 -2.66
N THR A 167 -4.16 -7.89 -1.80
CA THR A 167 -4.51 -6.48 -1.56
C THR A 167 -3.84 -6.02 -0.27
N ILE A 168 -3.23 -4.83 -0.33
CA ILE A 168 -2.70 -4.13 0.84
C ILE A 168 -3.48 -2.84 1.08
N SER A 169 -3.75 -2.52 2.35
CA SER A 169 -4.41 -1.27 2.76
C SER A 169 -3.69 -0.63 3.94
N ALA A 170 -3.14 0.56 3.72
CA ALA A 170 -2.48 1.37 4.74
C ALA A 170 -3.46 2.40 5.31
N TYR A 171 -3.62 2.40 6.64
CA TYR A 171 -4.42 3.36 7.40
C TYR A 171 -3.48 4.38 8.03
N LEU A 172 -3.51 5.61 7.52
CA LEU A 172 -2.50 6.64 7.76
C LEU A 172 -3.11 7.79 8.55
N GLU A 173 -2.42 8.25 9.59
CA GLU A 173 -2.82 9.43 10.33
C GLU A 173 -2.22 10.69 9.71
N LEU A 174 -3.05 11.72 9.58
CA LEU A 174 -2.61 13.06 9.26
C LEU A 174 -2.83 13.98 10.46
N GLU A 175 -1.99 15.01 10.59
CA GLU A 175 -2.26 16.10 11.51
C GLU A 175 -3.62 16.75 11.20
N ASN A 176 -4.31 17.21 12.25
CA ASN A 176 -5.61 17.89 12.15
C ASN A 176 -6.74 17.07 11.49
N CYS A 177 -6.54 15.76 11.29
CA CYS A 177 -7.54 14.86 10.73
C CYS A 177 -8.05 13.88 11.80
N GLY A 178 -9.37 13.85 12.01
CA GLY A 178 -10.00 12.90 12.94
C GLY A 178 -10.17 11.49 12.38
N ARG A 179 -10.03 11.31 11.05
CA ARG A 179 -10.11 10.02 10.35
C ARG A 179 -8.80 9.71 9.64
N PRO A 180 -8.37 8.44 9.61
CA PRO A 180 -7.21 8.05 8.83
C PRO A 180 -7.49 8.18 7.32
N ALA A 181 -6.48 8.56 6.56
CA ALA A 181 -6.45 8.33 5.12
C ALA A 181 -6.20 6.84 4.85
N ILE A 182 -6.76 6.33 3.76
CA ILE A 182 -6.62 4.90 3.41
C ILE A 182 -6.05 4.81 2.00
N ILE A 183 -4.88 4.21 1.86
CA ILE A 183 -4.26 3.89 0.57
C ILE A 183 -4.35 2.39 0.36
N THR A 184 -4.89 1.96 -0.80
CA THR A 184 -5.07 0.54 -1.14
C THR A 184 -4.46 0.21 -2.48
N LYS A 185 -3.74 -0.91 -2.55
CA LYS A 185 -3.09 -1.39 -3.77
C LYS A 185 -3.17 -2.90 -3.87
N ASP A 186 -3.50 -3.40 -5.06
CA ASP A 186 -3.27 -4.80 -5.41
C ASP A 186 -1.84 -4.99 -5.90
N LEU A 187 -1.18 -6.03 -5.37
CA LEU A 187 0.15 -6.46 -5.79
C LEU A 187 0.03 -7.83 -6.43
N SER A 188 0.83 -8.09 -7.47
CA SER A 188 1.01 -9.41 -8.04
C SER A 188 2.45 -9.88 -7.80
N LEU A 189 2.62 -11.17 -7.51
CA LEU A 189 3.90 -11.75 -7.16
C LEU A 189 4.04 -13.20 -7.59
N VAL A 190 5.29 -13.65 -7.70
CA VAL A 190 5.69 -15.06 -7.89
C VAL A 190 6.71 -15.40 -6.81
N ILE A 191 6.62 -16.60 -6.25
CA ILE A 191 7.58 -17.12 -5.28
C ILE A 191 8.47 -18.16 -5.96
N TYR A 192 9.76 -17.88 -6.06
CA TYR A 192 10.77 -18.82 -6.53
C TYR A 192 11.39 -19.61 -5.37
N GLY A 193 12.10 -20.69 -5.71
CA GLY A 193 12.96 -21.38 -4.75
C GLY A 193 14.01 -20.44 -4.15
N ARG A 194 14.43 -20.73 -2.92
CA ARG A 194 15.33 -19.86 -2.11
C ARG A 194 16.59 -19.39 -2.87
N ASP A 195 17.21 -20.27 -3.64
CA ASP A 195 18.47 -20.01 -4.35
C ASP A 195 18.26 -19.67 -5.84
N ALA A 196 17.02 -19.41 -6.25
CA ALA A 196 16.73 -19.05 -7.63
C ALA A 196 17.35 -17.70 -7.99
N ARG A 197 17.81 -17.58 -9.24
CA ARG A 197 18.25 -16.29 -9.77
C ARG A 197 17.05 -15.58 -10.39
N THR A 198 16.55 -14.54 -9.73
CA THR A 198 15.48 -13.65 -10.23
C THR A 198 16.01 -12.49 -11.08
N GLY A 199 17.30 -12.55 -11.44
CA GLY A 199 17.93 -11.60 -12.34
C GLY A 199 17.39 -11.71 -13.79
N PRO A 200 17.36 -10.59 -14.52
CA PRO A 200 16.78 -10.50 -15.86
C PRO A 200 17.38 -11.51 -16.85
N ARG A 201 16.50 -12.25 -17.54
CA ARG A 201 16.85 -13.35 -18.46
C ARG A 201 17.12 -12.90 -19.92
N SER A 202 17.12 -11.59 -20.23
CA SER A 202 17.13 -11.10 -21.62
C SER A 202 18.23 -10.06 -21.89
N LEU A 203 19.09 -10.37 -22.86
CA LEU A 203 20.08 -9.47 -23.48
C LEU A 203 19.44 -8.25 -24.18
N LYS A 204 18.12 -8.24 -24.41
CA LYS A 204 17.43 -7.13 -25.10
C LYS A 204 17.44 -5.82 -24.30
N HIS A 205 17.63 -5.86 -22.98
CA HIS A 205 17.68 -4.66 -22.15
C HIS A 205 19.06 -3.99 -22.09
N LEU A 206 20.09 -4.58 -22.71
CA LEU A 206 21.43 -3.97 -22.75
C LEU A 206 21.52 -2.74 -23.65
N PHE A 207 20.53 -2.48 -24.51
CA PHE A 207 20.51 -1.32 -25.40
C PHE A 207 19.70 -0.12 -24.87
N SER A 208 19.06 -0.22 -23.70
CA SER A 208 18.16 0.84 -23.19
C SER A 208 18.71 1.65 -22.01
N GLY A 209 19.95 1.42 -21.55
CA GLY A 209 20.64 2.30 -20.60
C GLY A 209 20.01 2.48 -19.21
N SER A 210 18.96 1.75 -18.84
CA SER A 210 18.22 1.96 -17.57
C SER A 210 18.71 1.11 -16.38
N TYR A 211 19.85 0.44 -16.51
CA TYR A 211 20.15 -0.77 -15.73
C TYR A 211 20.79 -0.62 -14.35
N ARG A 212 20.61 0.53 -13.69
CA ARG A 212 21.01 0.73 -12.28
C ARG A 212 19.97 1.44 -11.47
N ASN A 213 18.71 1.46 -11.91
CA ASN A 213 17.70 2.20 -11.18
C ASN A 213 17.10 1.30 -10.09
N ALA A 214 17.54 1.47 -8.84
CA ALA A 214 16.83 0.92 -7.68
C ALA A 214 15.35 1.35 -7.67
N GLU A 215 15.05 2.49 -8.34
CA GLU A 215 13.71 2.95 -8.67
C GLU A 215 12.87 1.99 -9.52
N ALA A 216 13.49 1.00 -10.17
CA ALA A 216 12.77 -0.03 -10.93
C ALA A 216 12.26 -1.17 -10.04
N ASN A 217 12.75 -1.34 -8.81
CA ASN A 217 12.34 -2.43 -7.92
C ASN A 217 11.20 -2.02 -6.97
N ARG A 218 10.26 -1.23 -7.49
CA ARG A 218 9.06 -0.77 -6.78
C ARG A 218 7.89 -0.64 -7.75
N LEU A 219 6.67 -0.77 -7.25
CA LEU A 219 5.49 -0.32 -7.96
C LEU A 219 5.10 1.08 -7.49
N SER A 220 4.46 1.86 -8.36
CA SER A 220 3.96 3.18 -8.03
C SER A 220 2.45 3.29 -8.28
N GLY A 221 1.78 4.12 -7.51
CA GLY A 221 0.39 4.51 -7.74
C GLY A 221 0.17 5.99 -7.41
N VAL A 222 -0.67 6.67 -8.19
CA VAL A 222 -1.10 8.04 -7.90
C VAL A 222 -2.49 7.98 -7.29
N TYR A 223 -2.70 8.71 -6.20
CA TYR A 223 -3.94 8.76 -5.44
C TYR A 223 -4.34 10.21 -5.22
N GLU A 224 -5.65 10.49 -5.19
CA GLU A 224 -6.19 11.80 -4.80
C GLU A 224 -6.68 11.71 -3.35
N LEU A 225 -6.04 12.44 -2.44
CA LEU A 225 -6.47 12.59 -1.06
C LEU A 225 -7.54 13.69 -0.97
N LEU A 226 -8.70 13.33 -0.39
CA LEU A 226 -9.81 14.25 -0.19
C LEU A 226 -9.91 14.68 1.27
N LEU A 227 -9.51 15.92 1.56
CA LEU A 227 -9.66 16.51 2.89
C LEU A 227 -11.04 17.14 3.03
N ARG A 228 -11.78 16.77 4.08
CA ARG A 228 -13.11 17.28 4.37
C ARG A 228 -13.11 18.00 5.71
N ARG A 229 -13.88 19.09 5.81
CA ARG A 229 -14.07 19.75 7.11
C ARG A 229 -14.87 18.84 8.03
N ALA A 230 -14.41 18.72 9.27
CA ALA A 230 -15.19 18.10 10.34
C ALA A 230 -16.53 18.84 10.45
N SER A 231 -17.64 18.11 10.62
CA SER A 231 -18.88 18.78 11.01
C SER A 231 -18.72 19.23 12.45
N GLU A 232 -18.97 20.50 12.76
CA GLU A 232 -19.12 20.90 14.15
C GLU A 232 -20.24 20.04 14.75
N ALA A 233 -19.91 19.25 15.78
CA ALA A 233 -20.93 18.68 16.62
C ALA A 233 -21.70 19.87 17.20
N GLY A 234 -22.98 19.99 16.83
CA GLY A 234 -23.81 21.13 17.16
C GLY A 234 -23.60 21.55 18.61
N SER A 235 -23.36 22.84 18.81
CA SER A 235 -23.50 23.48 20.11
C SER A 235 -24.82 22.98 20.71
N PRO A 236 -24.88 22.56 21.99
CA PRO A 236 -26.15 22.21 22.58
C PRO A 236 -27.03 23.45 22.45
N GLU A 237 -28.09 23.36 21.63
CA GLU A 237 -29.12 24.38 21.57
C GLU A 237 -29.63 24.53 23.02
N ALA A 238 -29.19 25.60 23.67
CA ALA A 238 -29.75 25.98 24.96
C ALA A 238 -31.26 26.11 24.74
N PRO A 239 -32.10 25.48 25.57
CA PRO A 239 -33.54 25.60 25.39
C PRO A 239 -33.89 27.08 25.50
N ALA A 240 -34.35 27.66 24.39
CA ALA A 240 -34.89 29.00 24.37
C ALA A 240 -36.07 29.02 25.35
N LYS A 241 -35.86 29.60 26.53
CA LYS A 241 -36.97 30.02 27.40
C LYS A 241 -37.74 31.09 26.64
N GLY A 242 -38.88 30.72 26.08
CA GLY A 242 -39.86 31.69 25.61
C GLY A 242 -40.42 32.48 26.80
N PRO A 243 -40.70 33.79 26.65
CA PRO A 243 -41.48 34.51 27.63
C PRO A 243 -42.96 34.15 27.39
N GLY A 244 -43.65 33.70 28.43
CA GLY A 244 -45.07 33.35 28.35
C GLY A 244 -45.76 33.65 29.67
N HIS A 245 -46.62 34.66 29.60
CA HIS A 245 -47.46 35.29 30.62
C HIS A 245 -48.18 34.40 31.63
#